data_AF-V9FMD3-F1
#
_entry.id   AF-V9FMD3-F1
#
_cell.length_a   1.000
_cell.length_b   1.000
_cell.length_c   1.000
_cell.angle_alpha   90.00
_cell.angle_beta   90.00
_cell.angle_gamma   90.00
#
_symmetry.space_group_name_H-M   'P 1'
#
loop_
_entity.id
_entity.type
_entity.pdbx_description
1 polymer ?
#
loop_
_entity_poly.entity_id
_entity_poly.type
_entity_poly.pdbx_seq_one_letter_code
_entity_poly.pdbx_strand_id
1 'polypeptide(L)'
;MNTKTVLAIAAAAFVGSAAAETCSSTDQTTAYSTLASVLTLSSFQGCADDSGFSLLYSTSLPDDDQYVKMCASDNCKSLIES
;
A
#
# COMPACT_ATOMS: atom_id res chain seq x y z
N MET A 1 12.47 -37.78 8.59
CA MET A 1 13.33 -36.76 7.95
C MET A 1 12.80 -35.40 8.40
N ASN A 2 13.18 -34.97 9.61
CA ASN A 2 14.29 -34.06 9.94
C ASN A 2 13.90 -32.58 9.85
N THR A 3 13.40 -32.10 10.99
CA THR A 3 12.98 -30.76 11.42
C THR A 3 14.15 -29.79 11.62
N LYS A 4 14.92 -29.51 10.57
CA LYS A 4 15.98 -28.49 10.64
C LYS A 4 15.95 -27.64 9.37
N THR A 5 16.07 -26.33 9.57
CA THR A 5 16.16 -25.27 8.54
C THR A 5 14.86 -24.52 8.22
N VAL A 6 14.09 -24.15 9.25
CA VAL A 6 13.15 -23.02 9.17
C VAL A 6 13.59 -21.98 10.20
N LEU A 7 14.57 -21.15 9.86
CA LEU A 7 14.81 -19.86 10.53
C LEU A 7 15.83 -19.03 9.75
N ALA A 8 15.39 -18.37 8.69
CA ALA A 8 16.07 -17.18 8.18
C ALA A 8 15.09 -16.03 8.34
N ILE A 9 15.15 -15.42 9.52
CA ILE A 9 14.38 -14.25 9.92
C ILE A 9 14.76 -13.11 8.98
N ALA A 10 13.92 -12.83 8.00
CA ALA A 10 13.94 -11.57 7.27
C ALA A 10 13.34 -10.48 8.19
N ALA A 11 14.09 -10.07 9.21
CA ALA A 11 13.82 -8.87 10.00
C ALA A 11 14.77 -7.77 9.51
N ALA A 12 14.55 -7.31 8.28
CA ALA A 12 15.19 -6.14 7.74
C ALA A 12 14.15 -5.36 6.95
N ALA A 13 13.41 -4.50 7.66
CA ALA A 13 12.61 -3.35 7.19
C ALA A 13 11.30 -3.20 7.99
N PHE A 14 11.40 -3.05 9.31
CA PHE A 14 10.33 -2.42 10.09
C PHE A 14 10.92 -1.27 10.94
N VAL A 15 11.85 -0.53 10.33
CA VAL A 15 12.36 0.74 10.85
C VAL A 15 11.75 1.82 9.98
N GLY A 16 10.48 2.13 10.22
CA GLY A 16 9.74 3.06 9.36
C GLY A 16 8.36 3.44 9.88
N SER A 17 7.81 2.73 10.86
CA SER A 17 6.57 3.14 11.55
C SER A 17 6.84 4.22 12.61
N ALA A 18 7.76 5.15 12.35
CA ALA A 18 7.70 6.43 13.03
C ALA A 18 6.35 7.03 12.63
N ALA A 19 5.56 7.44 13.62
CA ALA A 19 4.29 8.13 13.38
C ALA A 19 4.52 9.17 12.28
N ALA A 20 3.80 9.04 11.16
CA ALA A 20 3.95 9.96 10.05
C ALA A 20 3.79 11.38 10.60
N GLU A 21 4.82 12.21 10.46
CA GLU A 21 4.71 13.62 10.78
C GLU A 21 3.53 14.15 9.97
N THR A 22 2.57 14.79 10.64
CA THR A 22 1.41 15.36 9.96
C THR A 22 1.92 16.29 8.87
N CYS A 23 1.56 16.02 7.62
CA CYS A 23 1.94 16.86 6.49
C CYS A 23 1.61 18.33 6.81
N SER A 24 2.53 19.25 6.52
CA SER A 24 2.24 20.68 6.64
C SER A 24 1.07 21.05 5.72
N SER A 25 0.42 22.19 5.94
CA SER A 25 -0.69 22.63 5.06
C SER A 25 -0.27 22.75 3.60
N THR A 26 0.97 23.14 3.33
CA THR A 26 1.55 23.23 1.98
C THR A 26 1.76 21.85 1.38
N ASP A 27 2.32 20.91 2.14
CA ASP A 27 2.53 19.53 1.68
C ASP A 27 1.21 18.83 1.44
N GLN A 28 0.23 19.05 2.32
CA GLN A 28 -1.12 18.52 2.20
C GLN A 28 -1.81 19.02 0.93
N THR A 29 -1.70 20.32 0.60
CA THR A 29 -2.29 20.89 -0.63
C THR A 29 -1.69 20.26 -1.88
N THR A 30 -0.37 20.09 -1.88
CA THR A 30 0.35 19.47 -3.00
C THR A 30 -0.01 17.99 -3.12
N ALA A 31 0.00 17.26 -2.00
CA ALA A 31 -0.36 15.85 -1.95
C ALA A 31 -1.80 15.63 -2.45
N TYR A 32 -2.79 16.37 -1.98
CA TYR A 32 -4.17 16.21 -2.45
C TYR A 32 -4.34 16.54 -3.94
N SER A 33 -3.62 17.54 -4.44
CA SER A 33 -3.66 17.87 -5.88
C SER A 33 -3.10 16.73 -6.74
N THR A 34 -2.01 16.11 -6.30
CA THR A 34 -1.43 14.93 -6.98
C THR A 34 -2.28 13.69 -6.81
N LEU A 35 -2.76 13.39 -5.59
CA LEU A 35 -3.61 12.23 -5.31
C LEU A 35 -4.92 12.29 -6.11
N ALA A 36 -5.48 13.48 -6.32
CA ALA A 36 -6.69 13.66 -7.11
C ALA A 36 -6.54 13.16 -8.58
N SER A 37 -5.35 13.29 -9.18
CA SER A 37 -5.12 12.75 -10.53
C SER A 37 -5.06 11.22 -10.52
N VAL A 38 -4.49 10.64 -9.48
CA VAL A 38 -4.40 9.19 -9.27
C VAL A 38 -5.79 8.55 -9.15
N LEU A 39 -6.76 9.23 -8.53
CA LEU A 39 -8.15 8.74 -8.43
C LEU A 39 -8.84 8.52 -9.77
N THR A 40 -8.36 9.17 -10.83
CA THR A 40 -8.92 9.04 -12.18
C THR A 40 -8.30 7.89 -12.99
N LEU A 41 -7.24 7.28 -12.48
CA LEU A 41 -6.57 6.17 -13.15
C LEU A 41 -7.42 4.90 -13.02
N SER A 42 -7.51 4.14 -14.12
CA SER A 42 -8.17 2.82 -14.09
C SER A 42 -7.49 1.84 -13.13
N SER A 43 -6.18 2.01 -12.92
CA SER A 43 -5.39 1.24 -11.96
C SER A 43 -5.85 1.45 -10.51
N PHE A 44 -6.42 2.61 -10.18
CA PHE A 44 -6.94 2.89 -8.84
C PHE A 44 -8.16 2.01 -8.54
N GLN A 45 -9.16 2.06 -9.41
CA GLN A 45 -10.36 1.24 -9.26
C GLN A 45 -10.03 -0.24 -9.40
N GLY A 46 -9.21 -0.61 -10.39
CA GLY A 46 -8.77 -2.00 -10.57
C GLY A 46 -8.02 -2.55 -9.35
N CYS A 47 -7.18 -1.74 -8.71
CA CYS A 47 -6.48 -2.16 -7.50
C CYS A 47 -7.45 -2.42 -6.33
N ALA A 48 -8.43 -1.53 -6.12
CA ALA A 48 -9.44 -1.72 -5.09
C ALA A 48 -10.29 -2.98 -5.34
N ASP A 49 -10.66 -3.23 -6.60
CA ASP A 49 -11.47 -4.39 -6.99
C ASP A 49 -10.67 -5.70 -6.85
N ASP A 50 -9.41 -5.72 -7.28
CA ASP A 50 -8.54 -6.91 -7.23
C ASP A 50 -8.14 -7.29 -5.80
N SER A 51 -7.84 -6.28 -4.96
CA SER A 51 -7.40 -6.49 -3.58
C SER A 51 -8.54 -6.62 -2.59
N GLY A 52 -9.72 -6.06 -2.91
CA GLY A 52 -10.82 -5.88 -1.96
C GLY A 52 -10.51 -4.83 -0.88
N PHE A 53 -9.45 -4.02 -1.04
CA PHE A 53 -9.08 -2.97 -0.12
C PHE A 53 -9.64 -1.61 -0.57
N SER A 54 -10.33 -0.91 0.33
CA SER A 54 -10.88 0.41 0.03
C SER A 54 -9.84 1.52 0.24
N LEU A 55 -9.14 1.90 -0.83
CA LEU A 55 -8.07 2.90 -0.81
C LEU A 55 -8.50 4.29 -0.29
N LEU A 56 -9.79 4.65 -0.39
CA LEU A 56 -10.31 5.96 0.06
C LEU A 56 -10.97 5.93 1.44
N TYR A 57 -11.61 4.82 1.79
CA TYR A 57 -12.50 4.74 2.95
C TYR A 57 -11.95 3.88 4.08
N SER A 58 -10.89 3.10 3.84
CA SER A 58 -10.20 2.39 4.92
C SER A 58 -9.52 3.36 5.88
N THR A 59 -9.75 3.14 7.17
CA THR A 59 -9.07 3.86 8.25
C THR A 59 -7.83 3.12 8.76
N SER A 60 -7.58 1.92 8.25
CA SER A 60 -6.43 1.08 8.59
C SER A 60 -5.67 0.69 7.32
N LEU A 61 -4.42 0.29 7.50
CA LEU A 61 -3.64 -0.34 6.43
C LEU A 61 -4.31 -1.67 6.01
N PRO A 62 -4.04 -2.14 4.78
CA PRO A 62 -4.48 -3.45 4.33
C PRO A 62 -4.02 -4.57 5.28
N ASP A 63 -4.83 -5.62 5.43
CA ASP A 63 -4.40 -6.84 6.11
C ASP A 63 -3.46 -7.68 5.22
N ASP A 64 -2.86 -8.73 5.79
CA ASP A 64 -1.88 -9.56 5.09
C ASP A 64 -2.46 -10.20 3.81
N ASP A 65 -3.73 -10.62 3.81
CA ASP A 65 -4.37 -11.24 2.64
C ASP A 65 -4.64 -10.19 1.55
N GLN A 66 -5.01 -8.98 1.94
CA GLN A 66 -5.16 -7.85 1.02
C GLN A 66 -3.82 -7.44 0.42
N TYR A 67 -2.75 -7.37 1.22
CA TYR A 67 -1.40 -7.10 0.71
C TYR A 67 -0.94 -8.15 -0.30
N VAL A 68 -1.21 -9.43 -0.06
CA VAL A 68 -0.90 -10.50 -1.03
C VAL A 68 -1.61 -10.26 -2.36
N LYS A 69 -2.88 -9.85 -2.33
CA LYS A 69 -3.64 -9.54 -3.55
C LYS A 69 -3.16 -8.25 -4.22
N MET A 70 -2.84 -7.21 -3.45
CA MET A 70 -2.27 -5.97 -3.98
C MET A 70 -0.93 -6.22 -4.67
N CYS A 71 -0.05 -7.02 -4.07
CA CYS A 71 1.25 -7.37 -4.65
C CYS A 71 1.13 -8.28 -5.88
N ALA A 72 0.02 -9.04 -6.01
CA ALA A 72 -0.25 -9.87 -7.18
C ALA A 72 -0.91 -9.08 -8.34
N SER A 73 -1.66 -8.01 -8.04
CA SER A 73 -2.37 -7.20 -9.04
C SER A 73 -1.43 -6.25 -9.78
N ASP A 74 -1.44 -6.32 -11.11
CA ASP A 74 -0.71 -5.36 -11.94
C ASP A 74 -1.33 -3.96 -11.88
N ASN A 75 -2.64 -3.85 -11.63
CA ASN A 75 -3.30 -2.56 -11.40
C ASN A 75 -2.72 -1.89 -10.14
N CYS A 76 -2.58 -2.64 -9.04
CA CYS A 76 -1.99 -2.11 -7.82
C CYS A 76 -0.52 -1.73 -7.99
N LYS A 77 0.28 -2.51 -8.74
CA LYS A 77 1.67 -2.15 -9.03
C LYS A 77 1.76 -0.88 -9.85
N SER A 78 1.01 -0.80 -10.95
CA SER A 78 0.97 0.41 -11.80
C SER A 78 0.48 1.63 -11.02
N LEU A 79 -0.47 1.45 -10.10
CA LEU A 79 -0.94 2.51 -9.22
C LEU A 79 0.17 3.03 -8.29
N ILE A 80 0.95 2.14 -7.69
CA ILE A 80 2.04 2.48 -6.77
C ILE A 80 3.24 3.11 -7.50
N GLU A 81 3.43 2.77 -8.78
CA GLU A 81 4.50 3.32 -9.63
C GLU A 81 4.15 4.69 -10.27
N SER A 82 2.89 5.12 -10.21
CA SER A 82 2.38 6.37 -10.81
C SER A 82 2.76 7.61 -10.00
#